data_AF-A0A512DNA7-F1
#
_entry.id   AF-A0A512DNA7-F1
#
_cell.length_a   1.000
_cell.length_b   1.000
_cell.length_c   1.000
_cell.angle_alpha   90.00
_cell.angle_beta   90.00
_cell.angle_gamma   90.00
#
_symmetry.space_group_name_H-M   'P 1'
#
loop_
_entity.id
_entity.type
_entity.pdbx_description
1 polymer ?
#
loop_
_entity_poly.entity_id
_entity_poly.type
_entity_poly.pdbx_seq_one_letter_code
_entity_poly.pdbx_strand_id
1 'polypeptide(L)' 'MTTRSLSADQIGARLRILRDLHRRYDYAADSESGRLYPDGTRLKRLKLSRLAVKDEIAALEGRMMSNAKARTNAVMAAE' A
#
# COMPACT_ATOMS: atom_id res chain seq x y z
N MET A 1 -15.09 -0.92 19.41
CA MET A 1 -14.17 -1.60 18.47
C MET A 1 -12.75 -1.25 18.86
N THR A 2 -12.00 -2.21 19.40
CA THR A 2 -10.61 -2.00 19.84
C THR A 2 -9.73 -1.75 18.64
N THR A 3 -9.18 -0.54 18.52
CA THR A 3 -8.13 -0.19 17.56
C THR A 3 -6.87 -0.96 17.93
N ARG A 4 -6.74 -2.21 17.48
CA ARG A 4 -5.47 -2.93 17.55
C ARG A 4 -4.49 -2.18 16.65
N SER A 5 -3.69 -1.32 17.27
CA SER A 5 -2.51 -0.73 16.65
C SER A 5 -1.65 -1.87 16.12
N LEU A 6 -1.57 -2.00 14.80
CA LEU A 6 -0.70 -3.00 14.17
C LEU A 6 0.73 -2.76 14.62
N SER A 7 1.41 -3.81 15.06
CA SER A 7 2.84 -3.74 15.38
C SER A 7 3.64 -3.35 14.13
N ALA A 8 4.81 -2.73 14.31
CA ALA A 8 5.67 -2.33 13.20
C ALA A 8 5.99 -3.50 12.25
N ASP A 9 6.19 -4.71 12.79
CA ASP A 9 6.40 -5.92 11.99
C ASP A 9 5.17 -6.33 11.19
N GLN A 10 3.97 -6.16 11.75
CA GLN A 10 2.72 -6.45 11.05
C GLN A 10 2.47 -5.45 9.92
N ILE A 11 2.81 -4.17 10.15
CA ILE A 11 2.76 -3.14 9.10
C ILE A 11 3.78 -3.47 8.00
N GLY A 12 5.01 -3.87 8.37
CA GLY A 12 6.03 -4.28 7.41
C GLY A 12 5.61 -5.49 6.56
N ALA A 13 5.05 -6.53 7.19
CA ALA A 13 4.52 -7.70 6.49
C ALA A 13 3.36 -7.33 5.56
N ARG A 14 2.44 -6.46 6.02
CA ARG A 14 1.32 -5.97 5.21
C ARG A 14 1.80 -5.16 4.00
N LEU A 15 2.80 -4.29 4.17
CA LEU A 15 3.41 -3.53 3.09
C LEU A 15 4.05 -4.44 2.03
N ARG A 16 4.73 -5.52 2.43
CA ARG A 16 5.28 -6.51 1.47
C ARG A 16 4.17 -7.14 0.63
N ILE A 17 3.10 -7.61 1.27
CA ILE A 17 1.94 -8.20 0.58
C ILE A 17 1.32 -7.19 -0.40
N LEU A 18 1.12 -5.94 0.03
CA LEU A 18 0.55 -4.91 -0.83
C LEU A 18 1.46 -4.55 -2.01
N ARG A 19 2.79 -4.52 -1.82
CA ARG A 19 3.76 -4.30 -2.90
C ARG A 19 3.73 -5.42 -3.92
N ASP A 20 3.64 -6.68 -3.47
CA ASP A 20 3.50 -7.82 -4.38
C ASP A 20 2.17 -7.79 -5.13
N LEU A 21 1.09 -7.42 -4.44
CA LEU A 21 -0.23 -7.25 -5.06
C LEU A 21 -0.22 -6.13 -6.11
N HIS A 22 0.44 -5.00 -5.81
CA HIS A 22 0.61 -3.90 -6.75
C HIS A 22 1.34 -4.36 -8.02
N ARG A 23 2.45 -5.10 -7.87
CA ARG A 23 3.20 -5.68 -9.01
C ARG A 23 2.34 -6.61 -9.86
N ARG A 24 1.47 -7.41 -9.24
CA ARG A 24 0.56 -8.30 -9.97
C ARG A 24 -0.47 -7.52 -10.79
N TYR A 25 -1.05 -6.45 -10.23
CA TYR A 25 -1.98 -5.60 -10.98
C TYR A 25 -1.29 -4.85 -12.11
N ASP A 26 -0.04 -4.42 -11.90
CA ASP A 26 0.77 -3.77 -12.92
C ASP A 26 1.03 -4.71 -14.09
N TYR A 27 1.55 -5.92 -13.81
CA TYR A 27 1.79 -6.94 -14.83
C TYR A 27 0.50 -7.34 -15.57
N ALA A 28 -0.62 -7.47 -14.85
CA ALA A 28 -1.91 -7.78 -15.48
C ALA A 28 -2.40 -6.64 -16.39
N ALA A 29 -2.18 -5.39 -16.01
CA ALA A 29 -2.53 -4.24 -16.84
C ALA A 29 -1.65 -4.16 -18.08
N ASP A 30 -0.35 -4.38 -17.94
CA ASP A 30 0.59 -4.40 -19.07
C ASP A 30 0.25 -5.54 -20.03
N SER A 31 0.00 -6.74 -19.50
CA SER A 31 -0.40 -7.91 -20.29
C SER A 31 -1.72 -7.68 -21.03
N GLU A 32 -2.73 -7.07 -20.40
CA GLU A 32 -4.00 -6.76 -21.07
C GLU A 32 -3.82 -5.65 -22.12
N SER A 33 -2.94 -4.67 -21.88
CA SER A 33 -2.67 -3.58 -22.81
C SER A 33 -1.91 -4.02 -24.06
N GLY A 34 -1.08 -5.06 -23.95
CA GLY A 34 -0.31 -5.63 -25.06
C GLY A 34 -1.12 -6.60 -25.94
N ARG A 35 -2.40 -6.86 -25.64
CA ARG A 35 -3.25 -7.73 -26.46
C ARG A 35 -3.66 -7.07 -27.77
N LEU A 36 -3.88 -7.89 -28.79
CA LEU A 36 -4.37 -7.44 -30.11
C LEU A 36 -5.73 -6.72 -30.02
N TYR A 37 -6.58 -7.14 -29.08
CA TYR A 37 -7.86 -6.53 -28.76
C TYR A 37 -7.97 -6.37 -27.24
N PRO A 38 -7.49 -5.25 -26.68
CA PRO A 38 -7.50 -5.03 -25.25
C PRO A 38 -8.92 -4.79 -24.74
N ASP A 39 -9.30 -5.45 -23.64
CA ASP A 39 -10.55 -5.13 -22.96
C ASP A 39 -10.38 -3.85 -22.14
N GLY A 40 -10.93 -2.75 -22.65
CA GLY A 40 -10.88 -1.44 -22.01
C GLY A 40 -11.54 -1.42 -20.62
N THR A 41 -12.58 -2.21 -20.37
CA THR A 41 -13.23 -2.28 -19.06
C THR A 41 -12.34 -3.03 -18.06
N ARG A 42 -11.71 -4.11 -18.49
CA ARG A 42 -10.74 -4.88 -17.70
C ARG A 42 -9.52 -4.03 -17.37
N LEU A 43 -8.96 -3.31 -18.34
CA LEU A 43 -7.85 -2.37 -18.13
C LEU A 43 -8.21 -1.28 -17.13
N LYS A 44 -9.40 -0.69 -17.24
CA LYS A 44 -9.85 0.35 -16.30
C LYS A 44 -9.96 -0.22 -14.88
N ARG A 45 -10.53 -1.41 -14.71
CA ARG A 45 -10.62 -2.10 -13.41
C ARG A 45 -9.24 -2.38 -12.82
N LEU A 46 -8.31 -2.91 -13.61
CA LEU A 46 -6.94 -3.19 -13.18
C LEU A 46 -6.21 -1.93 -12.73
N LYS A 47 -6.33 -0.82 -13.48
CA LYS A 47 -5.73 0.47 -13.11
C LYS A 47 -6.33 1.04 -11.82
N LEU A 48 -7.64 0.93 -11.62
CA LEU A 48 -8.31 1.35 -10.38
C LEU A 48 -7.86 0.51 -9.18
N SER A 49 -7.77 -0.82 -9.35
CA SER A 49 -7.25 -1.70 -8.29
C SER A 49 -5.79 -1.38 -7.96
N ARG A 50 -4.95 -1.12 -8.97
CA ARG A 50 -3.56 -0.68 -8.76
C ARG A 50 -3.49 0.62 -7.96
N LEU A 51 -4.34 1.61 -8.29
CA LEU A 51 -4.41 2.89 -7.57
C LEU A 51 -4.82 2.69 -6.12
N ALA A 52 -5.87 1.90 -5.85
CA ALA A 52 -6.33 1.61 -4.49
C ALA A 52 -5.23 0.96 -3.64
N VAL A 53 -4.46 0.03 -4.20
CA VAL A 53 -3.32 -0.60 -3.49
C VAL A 53 -2.21 0.42 -3.22
N LYS A 54 -1.92 1.31 -4.18
CA LYS A 54 -0.94 2.39 -3.99
C LYS A 54 -1.36 3.33 -2.86
N ASP A 55 -2.63 3.68 -2.78
CA ASP A 55 -3.16 4.53 -1.72
C ASP A 55 -3.10 3.84 -0.35
N GLU A 56 -3.37 2.53 -0.27
CA GLU A 56 -3.22 1.75 0.97
C GLU A 56 -1.75 1.69 1.43
N ILE A 57 -0.81 1.53 0.50
CA ILE A 57 0.64 1.59 0.79
C ILE A 57 1.00 2.97 1.35
N ALA A 58 0.59 4.05 0.69
CA ALA A 58 0.89 5.41 1.13
C ALA A 58 0.29 5.71 2.52
N ALA A 59 -0.93 5.25 2.78
CA ALA A 59 -1.58 5.40 4.08
C ALA A 59 -0.83 4.66 5.19
N LEU A 60 -0.35 3.44 4.93
CA LEU A 60 0.44 2.67 5.89
C LEU A 60 1.83 3.28 6.12
N GLU A 61 2.51 3.74 5.07
CA GLU A 61 3.79 4.43 5.18
C GLU A 61 3.67 5.74 5.97
N GLY A 62 2.60 6.52 5.72
CA GLY A 62 2.30 7.73 6.49
C GLY A 62 2.03 7.46 7.98
N ARG A 63 1.34 6.35 8.29
CA ARG A 63 1.15 5.91 9.69
C ARG A 63 2.46 5.52 10.36
N MET A 64 3.38 4.87 9.66
CA MET A 64 4.71 4.55 10.20
C MET A 64 5.53 5.79 10.52
N MET A 65 5.56 6.77 9.61
CA MET A 65 6.28 8.04 9.82
C MET A 65 5.70 8.83 10.99
N SER A 66 4.37 8.88 11.09
CA SER A 66 3.68 9.58 12.19
C SER A 66 3.98 8.94 13.54
N ASN A 67 3.98 7.59 13.60
CA ASN A 67 4.30 6.85 14.81
C ASN A 67 5.79 6.97 15.20
N ALA A 68 6.70 7.02 14.22
CA ALA A 68 8.12 7.26 14.45
C ALA A 68 8.36 8.64 15.05
N LYS A 69 7.74 9.69 14.47
CA LYS A 69 7.84 11.07 14.98
C LYS A 69 7.28 11.23 16.39
N ALA A 70 6.15 10.57 16.70
CA ALA A 70 5.57 10.58 18.03
C ALA A 70 6.50 9.94 19.08
N ARG A 71 7.22 8.85 18.74
CA ARG A 71 8.21 8.25 19.64
C ARG A 71 9.40 9.16 19.87
N THR A 72 9.94 9.79 18.83
CA THR A 72 11.10 10.70 18.97
C THR A 72 10.76 11.89 19.88
N ASN A 73 9.58 12.47 19.72
CA ASN A 73 9.14 13.57 20.60
C ASN A 73 8.94 13.13 22.06
N ALA A 74 8.47 11.90 22.30
CA ALA A 74 8.31 11.38 23.65
C ALA A 74 9.65 11.13 24.37
N VAL A 75 10.69 10.73 23.63
CA VAL A 75 12.04 10.55 24.17
C VAL A 75 12.68 11.90 24.52
N MET A 76 12.56 12.89 23.63
CA MET A 76 13.13 14.24 23.84
C MET A 76 12.43 15.05 24.94
N ALA A 77 11.17 14.75 25.27
CA ALA A 77 10.42 15.44 26.32
C ALA A 77 10.62 14.82 27.72
N ALA A 78 11.34 13.70 27.80
CA ALA A 78 11.64 12.98 29.03
C ALA A 78 13.09 13.19 29.53
N GLU A 79 13.88 13.99 28.81
CA GLU A 79 15.16 14.58 29.24
C GLU A 79 14.95 16.01 29.74
#